data_AF-A0A9E7LEF1-F1
#
_entry.id   AF-A0A9E7LEF1-F1
#
_cell.length_a   1.000
_cell.length_b   1.000
_cell.length_c   1.000
_cell.angle_alpha   90.00
_cell.angle_beta   90.00
_cell.angle_gamma   90.00
#
_symmetry.space_group_name_H-M   'P 1'
#
loop_
_entity.id
_entity.type
_entity.pdbx_description
1 polymer ?
#
loop_
_entity_poly.entity_id
_entity_poly.type
_entity_poly.pdbx_seq_one_letter_code
_entity_poly.pdbx_strand_id
1 'polypeptide(L)'
;MGEFVRSTVSTLWHYRGGCLVGKVVDRYFWVIGIDALRVVDGSIFTVSPETNPQATLLMLGRKENNLLPFAFLSVMLTGEIQM
;
A
#
# COMPACT_ATOMS: atom_id res chain seq x y z
N MET A 1 -28.50 15.77 2.82
CA MET A 1 -27.44 14.75 2.58
C MET A 1 -26.13 15.38 2.10
N GLY A 2 -26.08 16.08 0.97
CA GLY A 2 -24.82 16.64 0.42
C GLY A 2 -24.00 17.51 1.38
N GLU A 3 -24.64 18.44 2.09
CA GLU A 3 -24.02 19.26 3.15
C GLU A 3 -23.35 18.41 4.25
N PHE A 4 -24.09 17.44 4.80
CA PHE A 4 -23.59 16.54 5.85
C PHE A 4 -22.36 15.74 5.40
N VAL A 5 -22.38 15.20 4.18
CA VAL A 5 -21.21 14.49 3.62
C VAL A 5 -20.02 15.45 3.46
N ARG A 6 -20.24 16.68 2.97
CA ARG A 6 -19.16 17.67 2.83
C ARG A 6 -18.55 18.12 4.17
N SER A 7 -19.34 18.17 5.25
CA SER A 7 -18.86 18.56 6.57
C SER A 7 -18.24 17.42 7.38
N THR A 8 -18.48 16.16 7.01
CA THR A 8 -18.00 14.97 7.75
C THR A 8 -17.01 14.10 6.98
N VAL A 9 -16.84 14.31 5.68
CA VAL A 9 -15.88 13.54 4.87
C VAL A 9 -14.46 13.73 5.39
N SER A 10 -13.80 12.61 5.65
CA SER A 10 -12.39 12.54 5.99
C SER A 10 -11.71 11.49 5.10
N THR A 11 -10.39 11.48 5.11
CA THR A 11 -9.60 10.39 4.55
C THR A 11 -9.73 9.14 5.44
N LEU A 12 -9.66 7.95 4.82
CA LEU A 12 -9.40 6.68 5.52
C LEU A 12 -7.89 6.39 5.58
N TRP A 13 -7.04 7.39 5.35
CA TRP A 13 -5.56 7.31 5.34
C TRP A 13 -4.97 6.34 4.30
N HIS A 14 -5.77 5.81 3.38
CA HIS A 14 -5.37 4.93 2.27
C HIS A 14 -4.72 5.72 1.11
N TYR A 15 -3.62 6.43 1.38
CA TYR A 15 -2.88 7.17 0.35
C TYR A 15 -2.14 6.24 -0.63
N ARG A 16 -2.07 6.62 -1.91
CA ARG A 16 -1.30 5.92 -2.96
C ARG A 16 -0.91 6.84 -4.12
N GLY A 17 -0.01 6.35 -4.98
CA GLY A 17 0.26 6.93 -6.30
C GLY A 17 1.40 7.94 -6.41
N GLY A 18 2.22 8.12 -5.36
CA GLY A 18 3.36 9.05 -5.37
C GLY A 18 4.59 8.57 -6.16
N CYS A 19 4.89 7.26 -6.18
CA CYS A 19 6.08 6.70 -6.83
C CYS A 19 5.70 5.58 -7.82
N LEU A 20 4.85 5.91 -8.80
CA LEU A 20 4.30 4.95 -9.75
C LEU A 20 5.37 4.16 -10.51
N VAL A 21 5.17 2.85 -10.62
CA VAL A 21 6.00 1.93 -11.43
C VAL A 21 5.96 2.36 -12.90
N GLY A 22 7.12 2.44 -13.53
CA GLY A 22 7.30 2.92 -14.91
C GLY A 22 7.30 4.44 -15.07
N LYS A 23 7.17 5.22 -13.98
CA LYS A 23 7.31 6.69 -13.98
C LYS A 23 8.36 7.21 -13.00
N VAL A 24 8.39 6.66 -11.78
CA VAL A 24 9.31 7.07 -10.70
C VAL A 24 10.22 5.92 -10.29
N VAL A 25 9.67 4.71 -10.21
CA VAL A 25 10.43 3.49 -9.95
C VAL A 25 10.31 2.50 -11.09
N ASP A 26 11.29 1.62 -11.22
CA ASP A 26 11.27 0.53 -12.19
C ASP A 26 10.44 -0.69 -11.69
N ARG A 27 10.46 -1.77 -12.48
CA ARG A 27 9.76 -3.04 -12.18
C ARG A 27 10.40 -3.87 -11.04
N TYR A 28 11.52 -3.42 -10.50
CA TYR A 28 12.21 -3.95 -9.33
C TYR A 28 12.20 -2.94 -8.16
N PHE A 29 11.36 -1.91 -8.25
CA PHE A 29 11.16 -0.82 -7.29
C PHE A 29 12.39 0.08 -7.07
N TRP A 30 13.41 0.02 -7.93
CA TRP A 30 14.52 1.00 -7.91
C TRP A 30 14.05 2.35 -8.40
N VAL A 31 14.49 3.43 -7.76
CA VAL A 31 14.24 4.80 -8.24
C VAL A 31 15.00 5.03 -9.54
N ILE A 32 14.30 5.47 -10.58
CA ILE A 32 14.88 5.62 -11.91
C ILE A 32 15.96 6.73 -11.88
N GLY A 33 17.19 6.37 -12.26
CA GLY A 33 18.34 7.29 -12.27
C GLY A 33 19.03 7.49 -10.92
N ILE A 34 18.71 6.68 -9.89
CA ILE A 34 19.40 6.68 -8.59
C ILE A 34 19.86 5.27 -8.26
N ASP A 35 21.18 5.11 -8.05
CA ASP A 35 21.74 3.83 -7.60
C ASP A 35 21.38 3.51 -6.15
N ALA A 36 21.20 2.23 -5.85
CA ALA A 36 20.99 1.66 -4.52
C ALA A 36 19.74 2.14 -3.72
N LEU A 37 18.81 2.90 -4.31
CA LEU A 37 17.57 3.36 -3.65
C LEU A 37 16.32 2.65 -4.18
N ARG A 38 15.51 2.04 -3.29
CA ARG A 38 14.18 1.48 -3.60
C ARG A 38 13.06 2.14 -2.80
N VAL A 39 11.85 2.13 -3.36
CA VAL A 39 10.61 2.57 -2.67
C VAL A 39 9.64 1.39 -2.57
N VAL A 40 9.31 0.99 -1.34
CA VAL A 40 8.49 -0.20 -1.04
C VAL A 40 7.38 0.20 -0.07
N ASP A 41 6.44 1.02 -0.53
CA ASP A 41 5.34 1.57 0.27
C ASP A 41 4.05 1.73 -0.56
N GLY A 42 3.06 2.48 -0.04
CA GLY A 42 1.77 2.67 -0.72
C GLY A 42 1.83 3.55 -1.95
N SER A 43 2.91 4.32 -2.11
CA SER A 43 3.06 5.28 -3.20
C SER A 43 3.21 4.62 -4.56
N ILE A 44 3.65 3.35 -4.62
CA ILE A 44 3.87 2.62 -5.88
C ILE A 44 2.57 2.09 -6.51
N PHE A 45 1.48 2.01 -5.74
CA PHE A 45 0.22 1.44 -6.23
C PHE A 45 -0.45 2.37 -7.25
N THR A 46 -0.57 1.90 -8.50
CA THR A 46 -1.41 2.48 -9.55
C THR A 46 -2.90 2.32 -9.27
N VAL A 47 -3.28 1.24 -8.57
CA VAL A 47 -4.66 0.85 -8.28
C VAL A 47 -4.68 0.22 -6.89
N SER A 48 -5.53 0.71 -5.99
CA SER A 48 -6.75 -0.05 -5.69
C SER A 48 -6.64 -1.47 -5.12
N PRO A 49 -5.84 -1.80 -4.08
CA PRO A 49 -6.33 -2.81 -3.13
C PRO A 49 -7.68 -2.34 -2.56
N GLU A 50 -8.68 -3.20 -2.65
CA GLU A 50 -10.04 -3.00 -2.09
C GLU A 50 -10.12 -3.37 -0.59
N THR A 51 -9.01 -3.87 -0.03
CA THR A 51 -8.83 -4.23 1.38
C THR A 51 -7.93 -3.21 2.10
N ASN A 52 -7.80 -3.35 3.42
CA ASN A 52 -6.90 -2.53 4.25
C ASN A 52 -5.46 -2.57 3.67
N PRO A 53 -4.88 -1.43 3.25
CA PRO A 53 -3.59 -1.38 2.58
C PRO A 53 -2.45 -1.87 3.49
N GLN A 54 -2.60 -1.88 4.81
CA GLN A 54 -1.64 -2.46 5.74
C GLN A 54 -1.34 -3.93 5.41
N ALA A 55 -2.34 -4.70 4.98
CA ALA A 55 -2.16 -6.08 4.50
C ALA A 55 -1.24 -6.14 3.28
N THR A 56 -1.53 -5.29 2.27
CA THR A 56 -0.79 -5.24 1.02
C THR A 56 0.64 -4.75 1.22
N LEU A 57 0.85 -3.75 2.09
CA LEU A 57 2.17 -3.21 2.43
C LEU A 57 3.05 -4.22 3.16
N LEU A 58 2.48 -4.94 4.14
CA LEU A 58 3.19 -6.02 4.82
C LEU A 58 3.56 -7.15 3.85
N MET A 59 2.65 -7.52 2.94
CA MET A 59 2.94 -8.53 1.91
C MET A 59 3.99 -8.07 0.89
N LEU A 60 4.00 -6.78 0.53
CA LEU A 60 5.00 -6.17 -0.36
C LEU A 60 6.40 -6.19 0.29
N GLY A 61 6.50 -5.75 1.55
CA GLY A 61 7.75 -5.81 2.32
C GLY A 61 8.28 -7.23 2.49
N ARG A 62 7.38 -8.22 2.64
CA ARG A 62 7.73 -9.65 2.66
C ARG A 62 8.17 -10.19 1.31
N LYS A 63 7.62 -9.71 0.20
CA LYS A 63 8.05 -10.12 -1.15
C LYS A 63 9.49 -9.67 -1.45
N GLU A 64 9.87 -8.49 -0.96
CA GLU A 64 11.25 -7.98 -1.09
C GLU A 64 12.22 -8.66 -0.11
N ASN A 65 11.79 -8.96 1.13
CA ASN A 65 12.68 -9.49 2.19
C ASN A 65 12.58 -11.01 2.40
N ASN A 66 11.69 -11.71 1.70
CA ASN A 66 11.45 -13.17 1.73
C ASN A 66 11.22 -13.79 3.13
N LEU A 67 10.63 -13.05 4.06
CA LEU A 67 10.45 -13.46 5.46
C LEU A 67 8.96 -13.67 5.84
N LEU A 68 8.74 -14.62 6.77
CA LEU A 68 7.50 -15.05 7.45
C LEU A 68 6.63 -16.15 6.80
N PRO A 69 5.84 -16.93 7.59
CA PRO A 69 4.96 -18.01 7.13
C PRO A 69 3.51 -17.56 6.79
N PHE A 70 2.67 -18.54 6.43
CA PHE A 70 1.29 -18.37 5.91
C PHE A 70 0.27 -17.78 6.92
N ALA A 71 0.52 -17.89 8.23
CA ALA A 71 -0.46 -17.59 9.28
C ALA A 71 -0.97 -16.14 9.32
N PHE A 72 -0.14 -15.16 8.93
CA PHE A 72 -0.49 -13.73 9.04
C PHE A 72 -1.58 -13.27 8.05
N LEU A 73 -1.84 -14.05 6.98
CA LEU A 73 -2.86 -13.72 5.98
C LEU A 73 -4.29 -13.92 6.53
N SER A 74 -4.47 -14.85 7.47
CA SER A 74 -5.80 -15.18 8.03
C SER A 74 -6.37 -14.05 8.89
N VAL A 75 -5.53 -13.33 9.64
CA VAL A 75 -5.93 -12.21 10.51
C VAL A 75 -6.34 -10.96 9.70
N MET A 76 -5.82 -10.82 8.47
CA MET A 76 -6.19 -9.72 7.57
C MET A 76 -7.55 -9.93 6.89
N LEU A 77 -8.01 -11.18 6.76
CA LEU A 77 -9.30 -11.52 6.16
C LEU A 77 -10.46 -11.50 7.18
N THR A 78 -10.17 -11.60 8.48
CA THR A 78 -11.19 -11.62 9.54
C THR A 78 -11.65 -10.24 10.01
N GLY A 79 -11.06 -9.14 9.51
CA GLY A 79 -11.51 -7.77 9.81
C GLY A 79 -11.16 -7.27 11.21
N GLU A 80 -10.37 -8.01 11.99
CA GLU A 80 -9.99 -7.64 13.37
C GLU A 80 -8.99 -6.47 13.47
N ILE A 81 -8.68 -5.82 12.35
CA ILE A 81 -7.90 -4.57 12.28
C ILE A 81 -8.71 -3.51 11.52
N GLN A 82 -9.91 -3.23 12.03
CA GLN A 82 -10.58 -1.95 11.82
C GLN A 82 -10.35 -1.07 13.07
N MET A 83 -9.50 -0.05 12.91
CA MET A 83 -9.56 1.20 13.69
C MET A 83 -10.29 2.24 12.84
#